data_AF-A0A4S8Q9M6-F1
#
_entry.id   AF-A0A4S8Q9M6-F1
#
_cell.length_a   1.000
_cell.length_b   1.000
_cell.length_c   1.000
_cell.angle_alpha   90.00
_cell.angle_beta   90.00
_cell.angle_gamma   90.00
#
_symmetry.space_group_name_H-M   'P 1'
#
loop_
_entity.id
_entity.type
_entity.pdbx_description
1 polymer ?
#
loop_
_entity_poly.entity_id
_entity_poly.type
_entity_poly.pdbx_seq_one_letter_code
_entity_poly.pdbx_strand_id
1 'polypeptide(L)'
;MDSFYAQAAPWGRPVVDDIPMPPFTTAAGHDRFTRLLQLHVALIDNLGQALSSKMLSNALEPTGPRSMKLTRLELEVAMATFFPAPWTPGALSDALHVFNRSAPNTYGGGKWIWESDPHFIAEPRSPQGWEVERGERGRSSPELTLETDSDLVLLWMTHFTSQRPYPYGWSVKETDVAMLAEAAQATRDIHGSNTSRLHIVKSVE
;
A
#
# COMPACT_ATOMS: atom_id res chain seq x y z
N MET A 1 8.58 -22.44 -11.54
CA MET A 1 7.42 -21.62 -11.91
C MET A 1 7.42 -20.52 -10.88
N ASP A 2 8.06 -19.41 -11.20
CA ASP A 2 8.22 -18.33 -10.23
C ASP A 2 6.85 -17.70 -10.02
N SER A 3 6.40 -17.66 -8.75
CA SER A 3 5.12 -17.06 -8.41
C SER A 3 5.08 -15.62 -8.95
N PHE A 4 3.98 -15.25 -9.61
CA PHE A 4 3.78 -13.88 -10.10
C PHE A 4 3.79 -12.85 -8.95
N TYR A 5 3.60 -13.34 -7.72
CA TYR A 5 3.57 -12.58 -6.49
C TYR A 5 4.95 -12.66 -5.83
N ALA A 6 5.79 -11.67 -6.12
CA ALA A 6 7.17 -11.61 -5.67
C ALA A 6 7.32 -11.71 -4.14
N GLN A 7 8.45 -12.28 -3.70
CA GLN A 7 8.98 -12.46 -2.33
C GLN A 7 9.07 -11.19 -1.45
N ALA A 8 8.51 -10.05 -1.87
CA ALA A 8 8.68 -8.75 -1.20
C ALA A 8 7.59 -8.40 -0.18
N ALA A 9 6.47 -9.13 -0.14
CA ALA A 9 5.41 -8.89 0.83
C ALA A 9 5.84 -9.36 2.24
N PRO A 10 5.64 -8.55 3.30
CA PRO A 10 5.95 -8.94 4.67
C PRO A 10 4.84 -9.87 5.22
N TRP A 11 4.84 -11.12 4.76
CA TRP A 11 3.93 -12.17 5.26
C TRP A 11 4.03 -12.31 6.79
N GLY A 12 2.88 -12.53 7.44
CA GLY A 12 2.83 -12.68 8.91
C GLY A 12 3.07 -11.40 9.70
N ARG A 13 2.95 -10.22 9.08
CA ARG A 13 3.05 -8.93 9.80
C ARG A 13 2.02 -8.82 10.93
N PRO A 14 2.38 -8.20 12.08
CA PRO A 14 1.42 -7.95 13.15
C PRO A 14 0.39 -6.91 12.70
N VAL A 15 -0.88 -7.19 12.99
CA VAL A 15 -1.99 -6.26 12.80
C VAL A 15 -2.10 -5.35 14.03
N VAL A 16 -2.45 -4.09 13.82
CA VAL A 16 -2.76 -3.13 14.88
C VAL A 16 -4.26 -2.83 14.85
N ASP A 17 -5.02 -3.57 15.68
CA ASP A 17 -6.49 -3.57 15.66
C ASP A 17 -7.12 -2.19 15.89
N ASP A 18 -6.44 -1.31 16.60
CA ASP A 18 -6.94 0.04 16.91
C ASP A 18 -6.86 1.01 15.73
N ILE A 19 -6.27 0.64 14.59
CA ILE A 19 -6.23 1.52 13.41
C ILE A 19 -7.65 1.58 12.78
N PRO A 20 -8.25 2.78 12.60
CA PRO A 20 -9.57 2.90 11.99
C PRO A 20 -9.59 2.35 10.57
N MET A 21 -10.68 1.71 10.15
CA MET A 21 -10.80 1.12 8.82
C MET A 21 -11.79 1.88 7.92
N PRO A 22 -11.52 1.99 6.61
CA PRO A 22 -12.53 2.44 5.66
C PRO A 22 -13.63 1.36 5.44
N PRO A 23 -14.87 1.77 5.10
CA PRO A 23 -15.35 3.15 5.14
C PRO A 23 -15.39 3.67 6.58
N PHE A 24 -14.82 4.85 6.81
CA PHE A 24 -14.71 5.43 8.13
C PHE A 24 -16.09 5.83 8.66
N THR A 25 -16.31 5.65 9.96
CA THR A 25 -17.55 6.08 10.62
C THR A 25 -17.61 7.59 10.81
N THR A 26 -16.44 8.25 10.91
CA THR A 26 -16.34 9.69 11.17
C THR A 26 -15.15 10.31 10.45
N ALA A 27 -15.21 11.63 10.22
CA ALA A 27 -14.08 12.42 9.71
C ALA A 27 -12.85 12.31 10.62
N ALA A 28 -13.04 12.30 11.95
CA ALA A 28 -11.95 12.12 12.92
C ALA A 28 -11.29 10.73 12.81
N GLY A 29 -12.06 9.69 12.49
CA GLY A 29 -11.53 8.36 12.20
C GLY A 29 -10.64 8.35 10.96
N HIS A 30 -11.05 9.05 9.90
CA HIS A 30 -10.22 9.26 8.71
C HIS A 30 -8.94 10.02 9.06
N ASP A 31 -9.04 11.18 9.75
CA ASP A 31 -7.85 11.95 10.16
C ASP A 31 -6.87 11.11 10.98
N ARG A 32 -7.39 10.27 11.89
CA ARG A 32 -6.57 9.37 12.69
C ARG A 32 -5.88 8.31 11.82
N PHE A 33 -6.58 7.73 10.84
CA PHE A 33 -5.97 6.82 9.88
C PHE A 33 -4.82 7.49 9.12
N THR A 34 -5.05 8.69 8.56
CA THR A 34 -4.02 9.40 7.78
C THR A 34 -2.79 9.74 8.62
N ARG A 35 -2.99 10.19 9.87
CA ARG A 35 -1.88 10.48 10.79
C ARG A 35 -1.07 9.23 11.15
N LEU A 36 -1.74 8.10 11.40
CA LEU A 36 -1.06 6.84 11.68
C LEU A 36 -0.31 6.33 10.44
N LEU A 37 -0.85 6.54 9.24
CA LEU A 37 -0.17 6.23 7.98
C LEU A 37 1.09 7.08 7.79
N GLN A 38 1.00 8.40 8.01
CA GLN A 38 2.16 9.30 7.97
C GLN A 38 3.23 8.90 8.99
N LEU A 39 2.82 8.55 10.23
CA LEU A 39 3.73 8.09 11.27
C LEU A 39 4.39 6.75 10.88
N HIS A 40 3.65 5.81 10.30
CA HIS A 40 4.19 4.54 9.82
C HIS A 40 5.25 4.75 8.74
N VAL A 41 4.97 5.59 7.74
CA VAL A 41 5.95 6.00 6.71
C VAL A 41 7.21 6.57 7.37
N ALA A 42 7.03 7.48 8.34
CA ALA A 42 8.16 8.07 9.05
C ALA A 42 8.98 7.02 9.81
N LEU A 43 8.33 6.05 10.48
CA LEU A 43 9.01 4.99 11.23
C LEU A 43 9.82 4.05 10.31
N ILE A 44 9.32 3.74 9.11
CA ILE A 44 10.08 2.97 8.11
C ILE A 44 11.35 3.72 7.68
N ASP A 45 11.27 5.04 7.56
CA ASP A 45 12.33 5.91 7.07
C ASP A 45 13.08 6.64 8.20
N ASN A 46 13.43 5.90 9.26
CA ASN A 46 14.20 6.40 10.41
C ASN A 46 13.64 7.72 11.00
N LEU A 47 12.36 7.70 11.38
CA LEU A 47 11.58 8.84 11.90
C LEU A 47 11.38 9.99 10.90
N GLY A 48 11.30 9.67 9.59
CA GLY A 48 10.97 10.63 8.53
C GLY A 48 12.10 11.61 8.23
N GLN A 49 13.34 11.20 8.49
CA GLN A 49 14.51 12.03 8.21
C GLN A 49 14.74 12.21 6.71
N ALA A 50 14.26 11.31 5.84
CA ALA A 50 14.37 11.55 4.40
C ALA A 50 13.36 12.60 3.92
N LEU A 51 13.82 13.41 2.96
CA LEU A 51 13.01 14.45 2.34
C LEU A 51 11.75 13.90 1.67
N SER A 52 11.84 12.68 1.11
CA SER A 52 10.71 11.97 0.49
C SER A 52 9.57 11.71 1.48
N SER A 53 9.88 11.25 2.69
CA SER A 53 8.87 10.99 3.74
C SER A 53 8.19 12.27 4.20
N LYS A 54 8.95 13.36 4.32
CA LYS A 54 8.38 14.69 4.59
C LYS A 54 7.46 15.17 3.46
N MET A 55 7.90 15.06 2.21
CA MET A 55 7.09 15.44 1.05
C MET A 55 5.80 14.63 0.97
N LEU A 56 5.89 13.31 1.18
CA LEU A 56 4.72 12.43 1.18
C LEU A 56 3.77 12.76 2.33
N SER A 57 4.29 13.04 3.52
CA SER A 57 3.48 13.44 4.67
C SER A 57 2.70 14.72 4.35
N ASN A 58 3.34 15.72 3.77
CA ASN A 58 2.67 16.95 3.32
C ASN A 58 1.61 16.68 2.24
N ALA A 59 1.88 15.75 1.31
CA ALA A 59 0.92 15.41 0.26
C ALA A 59 -0.31 14.66 0.78
N LEU A 60 -0.19 13.96 1.91
CA LEU A 60 -1.29 13.27 2.59
C LEU A 60 -2.16 14.22 3.44
N GLU A 61 -1.73 15.45 3.68
CA GLU A 61 -2.54 16.43 4.41
C GLU A 61 -3.84 16.74 3.64
N PRO A 62 -4.98 16.82 4.33
CA PRO A 62 -6.24 17.07 3.69
C PRO A 62 -6.29 18.51 3.17
N THR A 63 -6.65 18.67 1.91
CA THR A 63 -6.88 19.99 1.28
C THR A 63 -8.33 20.46 1.40
N GLY A 64 -9.20 19.67 2.03
CA GLY A 64 -10.62 19.94 2.21
C GLY A 64 -11.30 19.00 3.21
N PRO A 65 -12.63 19.01 3.31
CA PRO A 65 -13.36 18.15 4.24
C PRO A 65 -13.08 16.66 4.02
N ARG A 66 -12.99 15.90 5.11
CA ARG A 66 -12.76 14.45 5.06
C ARG A 66 -13.98 13.70 4.53
N SER A 67 -13.73 12.76 3.61
CA SER A 67 -14.68 11.75 3.15
C SER A 67 -14.75 10.57 4.12
N MET A 68 -15.76 9.71 4.00
CA MET A 68 -15.77 8.40 4.67
C MET A 68 -14.97 7.33 3.93
N LYS A 69 -14.44 7.66 2.74
CA LYS A 69 -13.59 6.78 1.94
C LYS A 69 -12.16 7.31 1.93
N LEU A 70 -11.22 6.40 1.71
CA LEU A 70 -9.83 6.76 1.43
C LEU A 70 -9.72 7.58 0.15
N THR A 71 -8.77 8.49 0.14
CA THR A 71 -8.25 9.05 -1.10
C THR A 71 -7.40 8.02 -1.84
N ARG A 72 -7.18 8.24 -3.14
CA ARG A 72 -6.30 7.39 -3.94
C ARG A 72 -4.88 7.36 -3.38
N LEU A 73 -4.35 8.52 -2.97
CA LEU A 73 -3.00 8.61 -2.43
C LEU A 73 -2.85 7.82 -1.13
N GLU A 74 -3.82 7.93 -0.21
CA GLU A 74 -3.78 7.17 1.04
C GLU A 74 -3.82 5.67 0.81
N LEU A 75 -4.66 5.20 -0.11
CA LEU A 75 -4.71 3.78 -0.47
C LEU A 75 -3.38 3.32 -1.10
N GLU A 76 -2.83 4.08 -2.04
CA GLU A 76 -1.56 3.74 -2.69
C GLU A 76 -0.41 3.67 -1.69
N VAL A 77 -0.31 4.63 -0.76
CA VAL A 77 0.70 4.62 0.31
C VAL A 77 0.46 3.48 1.29
N ALA A 78 -0.78 3.21 1.70
CA ALA A 78 -1.11 2.12 2.60
C ALA A 78 -0.72 0.75 2.02
N MET A 79 -0.96 0.53 0.73
CA MET A 79 -0.55 -0.71 0.06
C MET A 79 0.97 -0.79 -0.14
N ALA A 80 1.60 0.29 -0.61
CA ALA A 80 3.05 0.31 -0.88
C ALA A 80 3.91 0.15 0.38
N THR A 81 3.38 0.55 1.54
CA THR A 81 4.06 0.43 2.84
C THR A 81 3.54 -0.71 3.69
N PHE A 82 2.62 -1.53 3.16
CA PHE A 82 1.91 -2.58 3.89
C PHE A 82 1.45 -2.09 5.27
N PHE A 83 0.69 -0.99 5.30
CA PHE A 83 0.25 -0.31 6.52
C PHE A 83 -0.56 -1.25 7.44
N PRO A 84 -0.19 -1.45 8.73
CA PRO A 84 -0.66 -2.53 9.61
C PRO A 84 -2.10 -2.39 10.13
N ALA A 85 -2.98 -1.72 9.39
CA ALA A 85 -4.40 -1.69 9.70
C ALA A 85 -5.03 -3.09 9.59
N PRO A 86 -6.15 -3.35 10.31
CA PRO A 86 -6.87 -4.62 10.28
C PRO A 86 -7.69 -4.77 9.00
N TRP A 87 -7.00 -4.78 7.86
CA TRP A 87 -7.57 -4.97 6.55
C TRP A 87 -8.28 -6.32 6.44
N THR A 88 -9.54 -6.28 6.01
CA THR A 88 -10.28 -7.46 5.56
C THR A 88 -10.31 -7.47 4.03
N PRO A 89 -10.55 -8.63 3.39
CA PRO A 89 -10.77 -8.69 1.95
C PRO A 89 -11.86 -7.72 1.49
N GLY A 90 -12.99 -7.67 2.19
CA GLY A 90 -14.09 -6.75 1.86
C GLY A 90 -13.67 -5.26 1.92
N ALA A 91 -12.99 -4.84 3.00
CA ALA A 91 -12.59 -3.44 3.15
C ALA A 91 -11.55 -3.01 2.11
N LEU A 92 -10.60 -3.88 1.76
CA LEU A 92 -9.60 -3.57 0.73
C LEU A 92 -10.24 -3.55 -0.68
N SER A 93 -11.13 -4.51 -0.97
CA SER A 93 -11.94 -4.53 -2.20
C SER A 93 -12.69 -3.21 -2.40
N ASP A 94 -13.44 -2.77 -1.40
CA ASP A 94 -14.22 -1.53 -1.46
C ASP A 94 -13.33 -0.29 -1.69
N ALA A 95 -12.15 -0.25 -1.08
CA ALA A 95 -11.19 0.83 -1.27
C ALA A 95 -10.61 0.82 -2.69
N LEU A 96 -10.26 -0.35 -3.23
CA LEU A 96 -9.71 -0.52 -4.58
C LEU A 96 -10.72 -0.12 -5.67
N HIS A 97 -12.00 -0.45 -5.46
CA HIS A 97 -13.07 -0.18 -6.42
C HIS A 97 -13.27 1.29 -6.75
N VAL A 98 -12.84 2.21 -5.87
CA VAL A 98 -12.93 3.64 -6.12
C VAL A 98 -12.05 4.06 -7.31
N PHE A 99 -10.95 3.34 -7.58
CA PHE A 99 -9.95 3.77 -8.56
C PHE A 99 -9.48 2.69 -9.54
N ASN A 100 -9.87 1.43 -9.36
CA ASN A 100 -9.50 0.32 -10.25
C ASN A 100 -10.74 -0.50 -10.67
N ARG A 101 -10.97 -0.59 -11.99
CA ARG A 101 -12.09 -1.38 -12.55
C ARG A 101 -11.86 -2.89 -12.48
N SER A 102 -10.60 -3.32 -12.38
CA SER A 102 -10.20 -4.72 -12.20
C SER A 102 -10.05 -5.11 -10.73
N ALA A 103 -10.54 -4.28 -9.80
CA ALA A 103 -10.51 -4.57 -8.37
C ALA A 103 -11.24 -5.89 -8.04
N PRO A 104 -10.88 -6.56 -6.93
CA PRO A 104 -11.53 -7.79 -6.52
C PRO A 104 -13.02 -7.55 -6.26
N ASN A 105 -13.86 -8.38 -6.88
CA ASN A 105 -15.30 -8.38 -6.69
C ASN A 105 -15.74 -9.71 -6.07
N THR A 106 -16.84 -9.69 -5.32
CA THR A 106 -17.47 -10.91 -4.87
C THR A 106 -18.00 -11.72 -6.05
N TYR A 107 -17.60 -12.98 -6.13
CA TYR A 107 -18.13 -14.01 -7.01
C TYR A 107 -18.92 -14.99 -6.14
N GLY A 108 -20.09 -15.43 -6.57
CA GLY A 108 -21.06 -16.14 -5.70
C GLY A 108 -20.46 -17.26 -4.83
N GLY A 109 -21.05 -17.47 -3.65
CA GLY A 109 -20.57 -18.50 -2.70
C GLY A 109 -19.36 -18.08 -1.86
N GLY A 110 -19.16 -16.77 -1.64
CA GLY A 110 -18.05 -16.25 -0.82
C GLY A 110 -16.70 -16.22 -1.55
N LYS A 111 -16.71 -16.36 -2.87
CA LYS A 111 -15.52 -16.33 -3.72
C LYS A 111 -15.16 -14.89 -4.08
N TRP A 112 -13.92 -14.67 -4.52
CA TRP A 112 -13.47 -13.40 -5.08
C TRP A 112 -12.96 -13.59 -6.50
N ILE A 113 -13.20 -12.62 -7.37
CA ILE A 113 -12.66 -12.58 -8.72
C ILE A 113 -12.02 -11.22 -8.99
N TRP A 114 -10.84 -11.20 -9.61
CA TRP A 114 -10.19 -9.96 -10.06
C TRP A 114 -9.51 -10.15 -11.42
N GLU A 115 -9.22 -9.01 -12.08
CA GLU A 115 -8.77 -8.94 -13.48
C GLU A 115 -9.74 -9.59 -14.49
N SER A 116 -9.38 -9.56 -15.77
CA SER A 116 -10.21 -10.06 -16.86
C SER A 116 -9.51 -11.09 -17.74
N ASP A 117 -8.23 -10.89 -18.10
CA ASP A 117 -7.38 -11.88 -18.76
C ASP A 117 -5.89 -11.54 -18.54
N PRO A 118 -5.12 -12.33 -17.76
CA PRO A 118 -5.60 -13.44 -16.95
C PRO A 118 -6.60 -12.94 -15.90
N HIS A 119 -7.60 -13.74 -15.56
CA HIS A 119 -8.44 -13.54 -14.38
C HIS A 119 -7.98 -14.44 -13.26
N PHE A 120 -8.32 -14.06 -12.03
CA PHE A 120 -8.00 -14.84 -10.84
C PHE A 120 -9.25 -15.05 -10.01
N ILE A 121 -9.39 -16.25 -9.44
CA ILE A 121 -10.51 -16.59 -8.56
C ILE A 121 -9.93 -17.08 -7.24
N ALA A 122 -10.37 -16.52 -6.12
CA ALA A 122 -10.09 -17.05 -4.79
C ALA A 122 -11.34 -17.73 -4.23
N GLU A 123 -11.23 -19.01 -3.89
CA GLU A 123 -12.29 -19.80 -3.28
C GLU A 123 -11.99 -20.09 -1.81
N PRO A 124 -13.00 -20.03 -0.92
CA PRO A 124 -12.79 -20.31 0.49
C PRO A 124 -12.49 -21.79 0.71
N ARG A 125 -11.45 -22.07 1.51
CA ARG A 125 -11.06 -23.42 1.91
C ARG A 125 -11.55 -23.70 3.33
N SER A 126 -12.01 -24.93 3.59
CA SER A 126 -12.37 -25.37 4.94
C SER A 126 -11.14 -25.91 5.68
N PRO A 127 -10.91 -25.58 6.97
CA PRO A 127 -11.74 -24.73 7.83
C PRO A 127 -11.48 -23.22 7.67
N GLN A 128 -10.35 -22.84 7.06
CA GLN A 128 -10.00 -21.44 6.77
C GLN A 128 -9.03 -21.34 5.58
N GLY A 129 -8.88 -20.12 5.07
CA GLY A 129 -7.94 -19.79 4.01
C GLY A 129 -8.58 -19.82 2.63
N TRP A 130 -7.73 -19.73 1.60
CA TRP A 130 -8.15 -19.52 0.23
C TRP A 130 -7.34 -20.39 -0.74
N GLU A 131 -8.00 -20.95 -1.73
CA GLU A 131 -7.37 -21.51 -2.93
C GLU A 131 -7.53 -20.50 -4.07
N VAL A 132 -6.41 -20.11 -4.68
CA VAL A 132 -6.42 -19.14 -5.78
C VAL A 132 -6.12 -19.87 -7.08
N GLU A 133 -7.02 -19.70 -8.05
CA GLU A 133 -6.86 -20.16 -9.42
C GLU A 133 -6.53 -18.99 -10.34
N ARG A 134 -5.68 -19.25 -11.34
CA ARG A 134 -5.40 -18.35 -12.45
C ARG A 134 -6.03 -18.89 -13.72
N GLY A 135 -6.91 -18.12 -14.33
CA GLY A 135 -7.53 -18.42 -15.62
C GLY A 135 -6.97 -17.53 -16.73
N GLU A 136 -6.42 -18.12 -17.78
CA GLU A 136 -5.92 -17.39 -18.96
C GLU A 136 -6.30 -18.14 -20.23
N ARG A 137 -6.84 -17.44 -21.24
CA ARG A 137 -7.15 -18.02 -22.57
C ARG A 137 -7.94 -19.34 -22.52
N GLY A 138 -8.93 -19.41 -21.63
CA GLY A 138 -9.82 -20.56 -21.46
C GLY A 138 -9.21 -21.76 -20.71
N ARG A 139 -8.05 -21.59 -20.07
CA ARG A 139 -7.46 -22.60 -19.18
C ARG A 139 -7.34 -22.04 -17.78
N SER A 140 -7.74 -22.82 -16.78
CA SER A 140 -7.53 -22.50 -15.37
C SER A 140 -6.51 -23.46 -14.77
N SER A 141 -5.64 -22.94 -13.92
CA SER A 141 -4.69 -23.72 -13.13
C SER A 141 -4.64 -23.20 -11.69
N PRO A 142 -4.43 -24.08 -10.69
CA PRO A 142 -4.10 -23.65 -9.34
C PRO A 142 -2.86 -22.74 -9.37
N GLU A 143 -2.97 -21.58 -8.74
CA GLU A 143 -1.88 -20.59 -8.66
C GLU A 143 -1.20 -20.68 -7.29
N LEU A 144 -1.98 -20.61 -6.20
CA LEU A 144 -1.44 -20.61 -4.84
C LEU A 144 -2.52 -20.91 -3.78
N THR A 145 -2.06 -21.16 -2.56
CA THR A 145 -2.91 -21.42 -1.39
C THR A 145 -2.53 -20.46 -0.27
N LEU A 146 -3.54 -19.92 0.41
CA LEU A 146 -3.41 -18.91 1.46
C LEU A 146 -4.05 -19.45 2.74
N GLU A 147 -3.43 -19.22 3.90
CA GLU A 147 -3.89 -19.80 5.16
C GLU A 147 -4.91 -18.92 5.88
N THR A 148 -4.91 -17.61 5.61
CA THR A 148 -5.74 -16.62 6.30
C THR A 148 -6.32 -15.56 5.35
N ASP A 149 -7.26 -14.76 5.85
CA ASP A 149 -7.74 -13.57 5.14
C ASP A 149 -6.66 -12.49 4.98
N SER A 150 -5.73 -12.41 5.94
CA SER A 150 -4.60 -11.47 5.89
C SER A 150 -3.68 -11.81 4.71
N ASP A 151 -3.52 -13.09 4.43
CA ASP A 151 -2.74 -13.57 3.29
C ASP A 151 -3.36 -13.16 1.95
N LEU A 152 -4.69 -13.17 1.84
CA LEU A 152 -5.40 -12.68 0.64
C LEU A 152 -5.30 -11.16 0.48
N VAL A 153 -5.37 -10.41 1.59
CA VAL A 153 -5.14 -8.96 1.59
C VAL A 153 -3.72 -8.64 1.12
N LEU A 154 -2.70 -9.34 1.64
CA LEU A 154 -1.30 -9.14 1.26
C LEU A 154 -1.06 -9.49 -0.21
N LEU A 155 -1.71 -10.55 -0.70
CA LEU A 155 -1.71 -10.89 -2.12
C LEU A 155 -2.20 -9.71 -2.97
N TRP A 156 -3.36 -9.13 -2.65
CA TRP A 156 -3.91 -8.01 -3.40
C TRP A 156 -3.08 -6.73 -3.27
N MET A 157 -2.59 -6.39 -2.07
CA MET A 157 -1.68 -5.25 -1.92
C MET A 157 -0.45 -5.40 -2.82
N THR A 158 0.13 -6.60 -2.88
CA THR A 158 1.27 -6.90 -3.76
C THR A 158 0.89 -6.83 -5.23
N HIS A 159 -0.24 -7.44 -5.62
CA HIS A 159 -0.75 -7.44 -6.99
C HIS A 159 -0.96 -6.02 -7.53
N PHE A 160 -1.69 -5.19 -6.79
CA PHE A 160 -2.09 -3.86 -7.26
C PHE A 160 -0.98 -2.81 -7.09
N THR A 161 0.06 -3.08 -6.30
CA THR A 161 1.26 -2.23 -6.25
C THR A 161 2.28 -2.62 -7.32
N SER A 162 2.52 -3.92 -7.55
CA SER A 162 3.53 -4.41 -8.50
C SER A 162 3.21 -4.06 -9.96
N GLN A 163 1.93 -3.81 -10.29
CA GLN A 163 1.50 -3.26 -11.57
C GLN A 163 2.11 -1.88 -11.90
N ARG A 164 2.72 -1.21 -10.92
CA ARG A 164 3.49 0.03 -11.13
C ARG A 164 4.97 -0.19 -10.78
N PRO A 165 5.71 -0.99 -11.56
CA PRO A 165 7.11 -1.22 -11.30
C PRO A 165 7.86 0.10 -11.52
N TYR A 166 8.44 0.66 -10.45
CA TYR A 166 9.20 1.91 -10.40
C TYR A 166 8.34 3.20 -10.30
N PRO A 167 8.72 4.21 -9.46
CA PRO A 167 7.89 5.36 -9.07
C PRO A 167 7.35 6.20 -10.22
N TYR A 168 7.93 6.07 -11.41
CA TYR A 168 7.59 6.86 -12.57
C TYR A 168 6.66 6.11 -13.54
N GLY A 169 6.70 4.78 -13.63
CA GLY A 169 5.90 4.04 -14.60
C GLY A 169 6.17 4.41 -16.08
N TRP A 170 7.23 5.16 -16.36
CA TRP A 170 7.72 5.56 -17.69
C TRP A 170 9.24 5.38 -17.78
N SER A 171 9.78 5.33 -19.00
CA SER A 171 11.21 5.15 -19.26
C SER A 171 12.01 6.42 -18.95
N VAL A 172 12.91 6.34 -17.98
CA VAL A 172 13.77 7.47 -17.59
C VAL A 172 14.95 7.57 -18.55
N LYS A 173 15.19 8.77 -19.12
CA LYS A 173 16.38 9.03 -19.95
C LYS A 173 17.58 9.37 -19.07
N GLU A 174 18.73 8.76 -19.37
CA GLU A 174 19.99 9.03 -18.64
C GLU A 174 20.38 10.52 -18.67
N THR A 175 20.09 11.22 -19.77
CA THR A 175 20.34 12.66 -19.91
C THR A 175 19.54 13.49 -18.91
N ASP A 176 18.29 13.12 -18.64
CA ASP A 176 17.41 13.85 -17.71
C ASP A 176 17.85 13.60 -16.26
N VAL A 177 18.34 12.38 -15.97
CA VAL A 177 18.96 12.06 -14.68
C VAL A 177 20.21 12.89 -14.46
N ALA A 178 21.13 12.91 -15.43
CA ALA A 178 22.37 13.68 -15.33
C ALA A 178 22.10 15.17 -15.14
N MET A 179 21.10 15.72 -15.84
CA MET A 179 20.67 17.13 -15.71
C MET A 179 20.21 17.47 -14.29
N LEU A 180 19.53 16.56 -13.59
CA LEU A 180 18.96 16.82 -12.26
C LEU A 180 19.87 16.37 -11.10
N ALA A 181 20.86 15.52 -11.36
CA ALA A 181 21.64 14.82 -10.33
C ALA A 181 22.33 15.78 -9.33
N GLU A 182 23.01 16.81 -9.82
CA GLU A 182 23.75 17.75 -8.97
C GLU A 182 22.80 18.57 -8.08
N ALA A 183 21.73 19.13 -8.66
CA ALA A 183 20.72 19.87 -7.92
C ALA A 183 20.00 19.01 -6.88
N ALA A 184 19.71 17.74 -7.23
CA ALA A 184 19.11 16.78 -6.31
C ALA A 184 20.06 16.40 -5.17
N GLN A 185 21.37 16.29 -5.42
CA GLN A 185 22.36 16.08 -4.36
C GLN A 185 22.44 17.29 -3.43
N ALA A 186 22.58 18.51 -3.95
CA ALA A 186 22.65 19.72 -3.13
C ALA A 186 21.41 19.89 -2.23
N THR A 187 20.23 19.56 -2.74
CA THR A 187 18.98 19.58 -1.96
C THR A 187 19.00 18.57 -0.82
N ARG A 188 19.50 17.35 -1.06
CA ARG A 188 19.64 16.31 -0.03
C ARG A 188 20.62 16.74 1.06
N ASP A 189 21.74 17.36 0.70
CA ASP A 189 22.76 17.79 1.65
C ASP A 189 22.25 18.92 2.58
N ILE A 190 21.53 19.90 2.01
CA ILE A 190 20.89 20.97 2.77
C ILE A 190 19.84 20.39 3.73
N HIS A 191 19.00 19.47 3.25
CA HIS A 191 17.98 18.83 4.09
C HIS A 191 18.61 18.04 5.23
N GLY A 192 19.62 17.20 4.95
CA GLY A 192 20.34 16.44 5.98
C GLY A 192 21.02 17.32 7.03
N SER A 193 21.56 18.47 6.62
CA SER A 193 22.11 19.47 7.54
C SER A 193 21.03 20.09 8.44
N ASN A 194 19.81 20.27 7.94
CA ASN A 194 18.72 20.84 8.71
C ASN A 194 18.11 19.83 9.70
N THR A 195 17.95 18.56 9.30
CA THR A 195 17.39 17.53 10.18
C THR A 195 18.37 17.12 11.28
N SER A 196 19.67 17.04 11.00
CA SER A 196 20.70 16.76 12.03
C SER A 196 20.78 17.84 13.12
N ARG A 197 20.50 19.11 12.80
CA ARG A 197 20.45 20.21 13.79
C ARG A 197 19.26 20.12 14.74
N LEU A 198 18.14 19.53 14.31
CA LEU A 198 16.93 19.39 15.13
C LEU A 198 17.06 18.32 16.23
N HIS A 199 18.01 17.39 16.11
CA HIS A 199 18.27 16.36 17.14
C HIS A 199 19.19 16.83 18.28
N ILE A 200 19.64 18.09 18.28
CA ILE A 200 20.23 18.74 19.47
C ILE A 200 19.10 19.26 20.36
N VAL A 201 18.31 18.35 20.94
CA VAL A 201 17.43 18.68 22.06
C VAL A 201 18.25 18.44 23.32
N LYS A 202 18.55 19.53 24.05
CA LYS A 202 19.25 19.48 25.33
C LYS A 202 18.61 18.44 26.24
N SER A 203 19.39 17.45 26.67
CA SER A 203 19.10 16.74 27.91
C SER A 203 19.06 17.79 29.02
N VAL A 204 17.86 18.06 29.53
CA VAL A 204 17.70 18.82 30.77
C VAL A 204 17.85 17.79 31.89
N GLU A 205 18.94 17.92 32.64
CA GLU A 205 19.17 17.22 33.92
C GLU A 205 18.09 17.57 34.96
#